data_AF-A0A963RZG8-F1
#
_entry.id   AF-A0A963RZG8-F1
#
_cell.length_a   1.000
_cell.length_b   1.000
_cell.length_c   1.000
_cell.angle_alpha   90.00
_cell.angle_beta   90.00
_cell.angle_gamma   90.00
#
_symmetry.space_group_name_H-M   'P 1'
#
loop_
_entity.id
_entity.type
_entity.pdbx_description
1 polymer ?
#
loop_
_entity_poly.entity_id
_entity_poly.type
_entity_poly.pdbx_seq_one_letter_code
_entity_poly.pdbx_strand_id
1 'polypeptide(L)'
;IGEGERDEAPMLYIGEKVGGAPGKGPKIDIALDPLEGTTITAKAGPNALAVLAAAEGGCLLNAPDVYMDKLAVGPGYPAGVISLEKTPTENVASVAKAKGVKPNEIIVCVLDRPRHADLIAELRAIGCGIQLIPDGDVAGVIAVTNPETTIDVYMGSGGAPEGVLAAAALRCVGGQFQGRLLFRNDDERARARKWGIEDLNKIYELEELAKGDCIFAATGVTDGSLLHGVKRLRDGRMTTESVVMRASTGTVRWVKGEHRK
;
A
#
# COMPACT_ATOMS: atom_id res chain seq x y z
N ILE A 1 8.89 -2.80 -9.84
CA ILE A 1 7.55 -3.44 -9.74
C ILE A 1 6.70 -2.91 -10.87
N GLY A 2 5.94 -3.76 -11.56
CA GLY A 2 5.09 -3.38 -12.70
C GLY A 2 4.07 -4.47 -13.02
N GLU A 3 3.53 -4.47 -14.23
CA GLU A 3 2.39 -5.32 -14.65
C GLU A 3 2.69 -6.84 -14.68
N GLY A 4 3.97 -7.22 -14.64
CA GLY A 4 4.39 -8.63 -14.66
C GLY A 4 5.79 -8.82 -15.23
N GLU A 5 6.16 -10.08 -15.44
CA GLU A 5 7.38 -10.43 -16.17
C GLU A 5 7.28 -10.01 -17.65
N ARG A 6 8.42 -9.83 -18.32
CA ARG A 6 8.46 -9.35 -19.72
C ARG A 6 7.64 -10.19 -20.70
N ASP A 7 7.55 -11.49 -20.46
CA ASP A 7 6.82 -12.41 -21.32
C ASP A 7 5.30 -12.38 -21.05
N GLU A 8 4.88 -11.85 -19.89
CA GLU A 8 3.49 -11.78 -19.43
C GLU A 8 2.87 -10.39 -19.61
N ALA A 9 3.71 -9.33 -19.63
CA ALA A 9 3.28 -7.94 -19.75
C ALA A 9 3.97 -7.23 -20.93
N PRO A 10 3.20 -6.71 -21.92
CA PRO A 10 3.78 -6.03 -23.09
C PRO A 10 4.29 -4.61 -22.78
N MET A 11 3.89 -4.04 -21.66
CA MET A 11 4.26 -2.70 -21.20
C MET A 11 4.41 -2.70 -19.68
N LEU A 12 5.27 -1.82 -19.18
CA LEU A 12 5.57 -1.64 -17.77
C LEU A 12 5.97 -2.96 -17.07
N TYR A 13 6.70 -3.81 -17.79
CA TYR A 13 7.18 -5.09 -17.26
C TYR A 13 8.36 -4.91 -16.31
N ILE A 14 8.60 -5.91 -15.46
CA ILE A 14 9.71 -5.88 -14.50
C ILE A 14 11.06 -5.74 -15.25
N GLY A 15 11.79 -4.67 -14.94
CA GLY A 15 13.09 -4.37 -15.55
C GLY A 15 13.03 -3.54 -16.83
N GLU A 16 11.84 -3.11 -17.28
CA GLU A 16 11.71 -2.14 -18.36
C GLU A 16 12.44 -0.82 -18.03
N LYS A 17 13.15 -0.25 -19.02
CA LYS A 17 13.82 1.05 -18.89
C LYS A 17 12.89 2.16 -19.37
N VAL A 18 12.51 3.05 -18.46
CA VAL A 18 11.64 4.20 -18.74
C VAL A 18 12.35 5.53 -18.50
N GLY A 19 11.76 6.64 -19.00
CA GLY A 19 12.28 8.00 -18.83
C GLY A 19 13.11 8.52 -20.02
N GLY A 20 13.41 9.82 -20.01
CA GLY A 20 14.07 10.52 -21.13
C GLY A 20 15.60 10.48 -21.16
N ALA A 21 16.24 9.91 -20.13
CA ALA A 21 17.70 9.86 -20.01
C ALA A 21 18.24 8.47 -19.60
N PRO A 22 17.80 7.37 -20.26
CA PRO A 22 18.21 6.02 -19.89
C PRO A 22 19.74 5.87 -19.96
N GLY A 23 20.34 5.41 -18.87
CA GLY A 23 21.79 5.24 -18.74
C GLY A 23 22.62 6.51 -18.57
N LYS A 24 21.99 7.70 -18.52
CA LYS A 24 22.65 9.00 -18.28
C LYS A 24 22.17 9.69 -17.00
N GLY A 25 20.90 9.51 -16.65
CA GLY A 25 20.33 10.03 -15.41
C GLY A 25 20.67 9.18 -14.18
N PRO A 26 20.30 9.66 -12.98
CA PRO A 26 20.40 8.84 -11.77
C PRO A 26 19.60 7.55 -11.93
N LYS A 27 20.12 6.45 -11.36
CA LYS A 27 19.40 5.19 -11.34
C LYS A 27 18.25 5.28 -10.33
N ILE A 28 17.03 5.14 -10.82
CA ILE A 28 15.80 5.22 -10.04
C ILE A 28 15.04 3.90 -10.23
N ASP A 29 14.63 3.30 -9.12
CA ASP A 29 13.69 2.18 -9.13
C ASP A 29 12.27 2.72 -9.09
N ILE A 30 11.39 2.10 -9.88
CA ILE A 30 9.99 2.46 -9.98
C ILE A 30 9.14 1.26 -9.59
N ALA A 31 8.19 1.50 -8.70
CA ALA A 31 7.05 0.65 -8.46
C ALA A 31 5.80 1.36 -8.97
N LEU A 32 4.94 0.64 -9.66
CA LEU A 32 3.73 1.21 -10.21
C LEU A 32 2.59 0.22 -10.13
N ASP A 33 1.40 0.78 -10.01
CA ASP A 33 0.13 0.12 -10.27
C ASP A 33 -0.69 1.13 -11.10
N PRO A 34 -0.71 1.00 -12.44
CA PRO A 34 -1.39 1.94 -13.32
C PRO A 34 -2.89 2.05 -13.01
N LEU A 35 -3.49 0.97 -12.52
CA LEU A 35 -4.90 0.90 -12.17
C LEU A 35 -5.12 -0.05 -11.00
N GLU A 36 -4.88 0.47 -9.80
CA GLU A 36 -5.22 -0.20 -8.56
C GLU A 36 -6.76 -0.29 -8.49
N GLY A 37 -7.27 -1.51 -8.27
CA GLY A 37 -8.70 -1.78 -8.29
C GLY A 37 -9.28 -1.78 -9.71
N THR A 38 -8.74 -2.60 -10.62
CA THR A 38 -9.33 -2.81 -11.96
C THR A 38 -10.81 -3.22 -11.89
N THR A 39 -11.15 -4.14 -10.98
CA THR A 39 -12.54 -4.58 -10.73
C THR A 39 -13.38 -3.45 -10.12
N ILE A 40 -12.81 -2.64 -9.24
CA ILE A 40 -13.46 -1.45 -8.68
C ILE A 40 -13.84 -0.51 -9.83
N THR A 41 -12.89 -0.16 -10.68
CA THR A 41 -13.09 0.76 -11.82
C THR A 41 -14.16 0.23 -12.76
N ALA A 42 -14.09 -1.04 -13.14
CA ALA A 42 -15.06 -1.68 -14.04
C ALA A 42 -16.51 -1.66 -13.50
N LYS A 43 -16.67 -1.64 -12.17
CA LYS A 43 -17.98 -1.63 -11.50
C LYS A 43 -18.38 -0.27 -10.94
N ALA A 44 -17.60 0.78 -11.23
CA ALA A 44 -17.75 2.11 -10.62
C ALA A 44 -17.80 2.06 -9.07
N GLY A 45 -17.05 1.12 -8.48
CA GLY A 45 -16.86 1.06 -7.03
C GLY A 45 -15.96 2.19 -6.53
N PRO A 46 -15.94 2.43 -5.22
CA PRO A 46 -15.09 3.46 -4.62
C PRO A 46 -13.62 3.02 -4.50
N ASN A 47 -12.71 3.98 -4.39
CA ASN A 47 -11.28 3.81 -4.08
C ASN A 47 -10.35 3.27 -5.18
N ALA A 48 -10.72 3.30 -6.47
CA ALA A 48 -9.75 2.96 -7.51
C ALA A 48 -8.73 4.09 -7.68
N LEU A 49 -7.45 3.73 -7.86
CA LEU A 49 -6.33 4.67 -7.92
C LEU A 49 -5.40 4.36 -9.09
N ALA A 50 -4.72 5.39 -9.58
CA ALA A 50 -3.48 5.21 -10.35
C ALA A 50 -2.31 5.57 -9.44
N VAL A 51 -1.35 4.67 -9.26
CA VAL A 51 -0.32 4.76 -8.20
C VAL A 51 1.10 4.54 -8.75
N LEU A 52 2.04 5.31 -8.23
CA LEU A 52 3.46 5.22 -8.52
C LEU A 52 4.26 5.49 -7.25
N ALA A 53 5.31 4.70 -7.02
CA ALA A 53 6.41 5.04 -6.14
C ALA A 53 7.75 5.04 -6.89
N ALA A 54 8.63 5.96 -6.52
CA ALA A 54 9.98 6.06 -7.07
C ALA A 54 10.99 6.24 -5.93
N ALA A 55 12.14 5.58 -6.03
CA ALA A 55 13.25 5.76 -5.10
C ALA A 55 14.59 5.55 -5.81
N GLU A 56 15.70 5.86 -5.16
CA GLU A 56 17.03 5.54 -5.70
C GLU A 56 17.18 4.04 -6.00
N GLY A 57 18.07 3.68 -6.93
CA GLY A 57 18.25 2.29 -7.35
C GLY A 57 18.61 1.36 -6.18
N GLY A 58 17.83 0.29 -6.00
CA GLY A 58 17.93 -0.69 -4.93
C GLY A 58 17.18 -0.31 -3.65
N CYS A 59 16.41 0.78 -3.65
CA CYS A 59 15.69 1.28 -2.47
C CYS A 59 14.25 0.78 -2.31
N LEU A 60 13.68 0.11 -3.32
CA LEU A 60 12.41 -0.58 -3.21
C LEU A 60 12.67 -2.08 -3.19
N LEU A 61 11.99 -2.82 -2.31
CA LEU A 61 12.05 -4.28 -2.35
C LEU A 61 11.54 -4.75 -3.72
N ASN A 62 12.33 -5.57 -4.40
CA ASN A 62 11.89 -6.22 -5.61
C ASN A 62 10.99 -7.42 -5.24
N ALA A 63 9.75 -7.12 -4.90
CA ALA A 63 8.78 -8.11 -4.47
C ALA A 63 8.34 -8.99 -5.65
N PRO A 64 8.39 -10.33 -5.52
CA PRO A 64 7.82 -11.21 -6.52
C PRO A 64 6.29 -11.11 -6.54
N ASP A 65 5.66 -11.55 -7.63
CA ASP A 65 4.21 -11.66 -7.72
C ASP A 65 3.68 -12.81 -6.86
N VAL A 66 3.53 -12.53 -5.56
CA VAL A 66 3.03 -13.40 -4.49
C VAL A 66 2.18 -12.60 -3.52
N TYR A 67 1.49 -13.27 -2.61
CA TYR A 67 0.78 -12.58 -1.52
C TYR A 67 1.77 -12.12 -0.42
N MET A 68 1.35 -11.14 0.38
CA MET A 68 2.06 -10.63 1.54
C MET A 68 1.05 -10.42 2.67
N ASP A 69 1.35 -10.93 3.87
CA ASP A 69 0.73 -10.45 5.11
C ASP A 69 1.20 -9.02 5.37
N LYS A 70 0.28 -8.10 5.63
CA LYS A 70 0.51 -6.67 5.81
C LYS A 70 -0.10 -6.24 7.15
N LEU A 71 0.70 -5.52 7.93
CA LEU A 71 0.29 -4.92 9.19
C LEU A 71 0.83 -3.49 9.23
N ALA A 72 -0.06 -2.49 9.34
CA ALA A 72 0.35 -1.10 9.28
C ALA A 72 -0.39 -0.22 10.28
N VAL A 73 0.33 0.77 10.83
CA VAL A 73 -0.21 1.86 11.66
C VAL A 73 0.40 3.20 11.27
N GLY A 74 -0.35 4.27 11.54
CA GLY A 74 0.06 5.64 11.22
C GLY A 74 1.22 6.16 12.08
N PRO A 75 1.67 7.40 11.82
CA PRO A 75 2.67 8.06 12.65
C PRO A 75 2.14 8.37 14.06
N GLY A 76 3.05 8.67 15.00
CA GLY A 76 2.70 9.09 16.36
C GLY A 76 2.62 7.97 17.40
N TYR A 77 2.72 6.70 16.97
CA TYR A 77 2.81 5.56 17.88
C TYR A 77 4.27 5.22 18.24
N PRO A 78 4.52 4.67 19.45
CA PRO A 78 5.85 4.16 19.82
C PRO A 78 6.33 3.07 18.86
N ALA A 79 7.63 3.04 18.56
CA ALA A 79 8.23 2.00 17.72
C ALA A 79 7.97 0.58 18.30
N GLY A 80 7.64 -0.37 17.43
CA GLY A 80 7.31 -1.75 17.82
C GLY A 80 5.93 -1.93 18.45
N VAL A 81 5.01 -0.97 18.27
CA VAL A 81 3.64 -1.09 18.80
C VAL A 81 2.92 -2.27 18.15
N ILE A 82 3.15 -2.49 16.86
CA ILE A 82 2.63 -3.61 16.07
C ILE A 82 3.70 -4.66 15.80
N SER A 83 3.27 -5.92 15.61
CA SER A 83 4.13 -7.00 15.13
C SER A 83 3.31 -8.13 14.47
N LEU A 84 3.79 -8.67 13.35
CA LEU A 84 3.26 -9.86 12.69
C LEU A 84 3.56 -11.17 13.43
N GLU A 85 4.35 -11.11 14.52
CA GLU A 85 4.50 -12.24 15.46
C GLU A 85 3.39 -12.27 16.52
N LYS A 86 2.69 -11.15 16.72
CA LYS A 86 1.55 -11.05 17.62
C LYS A 86 0.28 -11.47 16.90
N THR A 87 -0.66 -12.00 17.67
CA THR A 87 -2.05 -12.19 17.23
C THR A 87 -2.73 -10.86 16.89
N PRO A 88 -3.78 -10.85 16.05
CA PRO A 88 -4.62 -9.68 15.83
C PRO A 88 -5.11 -9.03 17.13
N THR A 89 -5.55 -9.85 18.10
CA THR A 89 -5.98 -9.42 19.43
C THR A 89 -4.90 -8.62 20.16
N GLU A 90 -3.67 -9.14 20.20
CA GLU A 90 -2.54 -8.49 20.87
C GLU A 90 -2.10 -7.19 20.17
N ASN A 91 -2.17 -7.15 18.84
CA ASN A 91 -1.92 -5.93 18.06
C ASN A 91 -2.96 -4.85 18.36
N VAL A 92 -4.26 -5.18 18.32
CA VAL A 92 -5.33 -4.24 18.65
C VAL A 92 -5.15 -3.70 20.07
N ALA A 93 -4.89 -4.58 21.05
CA ALA A 93 -4.66 -4.17 22.43
C ALA A 93 -3.42 -3.26 22.58
N SER A 94 -2.34 -3.56 21.86
CA SER A 94 -1.12 -2.74 21.86
C SER A 94 -1.37 -1.33 21.31
N VAL A 95 -2.08 -1.24 20.19
CA VAL A 95 -2.44 0.05 19.56
C VAL A 95 -3.41 0.83 20.45
N ALA A 96 -4.44 0.19 21.01
CA ALA A 96 -5.37 0.83 21.95
C ALA A 96 -4.65 1.41 23.17
N LYS A 97 -3.75 0.63 23.77
CA LYS A 97 -2.94 1.09 24.91
C LYS A 97 -2.08 2.31 24.54
N ALA A 98 -1.46 2.31 23.35
CA ALA A 98 -0.64 3.42 22.90
C ALA A 98 -1.47 4.68 22.55
N LYS A 99 -2.68 4.50 22.00
CA LYS A 99 -3.65 5.56 21.72
C LYS A 99 -4.33 6.11 22.99
N GLY A 100 -4.32 5.34 24.08
CA GLY A 100 -4.98 5.70 25.34
C GLY A 100 -6.48 5.42 25.37
N VAL A 101 -6.95 4.47 24.55
CA VAL A 101 -8.37 4.09 24.42
C VAL A 101 -8.57 2.60 24.68
N LYS A 102 -9.82 2.15 24.73
CA LYS A 102 -10.13 0.72 24.84
C LYS A 102 -10.02 0.01 23.48
N PRO A 103 -9.77 -1.31 23.44
CA PRO A 103 -9.72 -2.07 22.20
C PRO A 103 -10.95 -1.93 21.28
N ASN A 104 -12.13 -1.72 21.86
CA ASN A 104 -13.38 -1.51 21.11
C ASN A 104 -13.51 -0.12 20.45
N GLU A 105 -12.55 0.79 20.69
CA GLU A 105 -12.45 2.11 20.08
C GLU A 105 -11.39 2.16 18.97
N ILE A 106 -10.79 1.01 18.64
CA ILE A 106 -9.86 0.85 17.51
C ILE A 106 -10.65 0.42 16.27
N ILE A 107 -10.33 1.01 15.12
CA ILE A 107 -10.89 0.60 13.83
C ILE A 107 -9.80 -0.06 12.98
N VAL A 108 -10.03 -1.31 12.59
CA VAL A 108 -9.12 -2.10 11.74
C VAL A 108 -9.67 -2.18 10.33
N CYS A 109 -8.88 -1.77 9.33
CA CYS A 109 -9.17 -1.95 7.92
C CYS A 109 -8.69 -3.32 7.43
N VAL A 110 -9.57 -4.06 6.75
CA VAL A 110 -9.32 -5.43 6.27
C VAL A 110 -9.97 -5.64 4.91
N LEU A 111 -9.28 -6.32 3.98
CA LEU A 111 -9.91 -6.76 2.73
C LEU A 111 -11.02 -7.79 2.99
N ASP A 112 -12.21 -7.60 2.43
CA ASP A 112 -13.31 -8.56 2.49
C ASP A 112 -13.04 -9.74 1.54
N ARG A 113 -12.40 -10.77 2.08
CA ARG A 113 -12.00 -11.98 1.34
C ARG A 113 -12.21 -13.20 2.24
N PRO A 114 -12.58 -14.37 1.68
CA PRO A 114 -12.73 -15.60 2.46
C PRO A 114 -11.50 -15.97 3.29
N ARG A 115 -10.29 -15.69 2.77
CA ARG A 115 -9.02 -15.92 3.48
C ARG A 115 -8.83 -15.08 4.76
N HIS A 116 -9.64 -14.05 4.97
CA HIS A 116 -9.61 -13.23 6.19
C HIS A 116 -10.74 -13.55 7.17
N ALA A 117 -11.51 -14.63 6.95
CA ALA A 117 -12.62 -14.98 7.82
C ALA A 117 -12.20 -15.14 9.28
N ASP A 118 -11.09 -15.83 9.55
CA ASP A 118 -10.58 -16.04 10.91
C ASP A 118 -10.08 -14.75 11.55
N LEU A 119 -9.33 -13.92 10.81
CA LEU A 119 -8.91 -12.59 11.23
C LEU A 119 -10.11 -11.73 11.61
N ILE A 120 -11.12 -11.67 10.74
CA ILE A 120 -12.35 -10.88 10.98
C ILE A 120 -13.12 -11.42 12.18
N ALA A 121 -13.20 -12.73 12.36
CA ALA A 121 -13.87 -13.35 13.50
C ALA A 121 -13.16 -12.98 14.82
N GLU A 122 -11.83 -13.01 14.86
CA GLU A 122 -11.04 -12.61 16.02
C GLU A 122 -11.22 -11.12 16.35
N LEU A 123 -11.15 -10.25 15.35
CA LEU A 123 -11.38 -8.81 15.51
C LEU A 123 -12.80 -8.50 16.02
N ARG A 124 -13.81 -9.27 15.57
CA ARG A 124 -15.18 -9.15 16.10
C ARG A 124 -15.27 -9.62 17.55
N ALA A 125 -14.52 -10.64 17.94
CA ALA A 125 -14.54 -11.18 19.30
C ALA A 125 -13.97 -10.20 20.33
N ILE A 126 -12.93 -9.42 19.97
CA ILE A 126 -12.40 -8.33 20.83
C ILE A 126 -13.31 -7.09 20.83
N GLY A 127 -14.23 -6.98 19.86
CA GLY A 127 -15.22 -5.92 19.77
C GLY A 127 -14.70 -4.61 19.17
N CYS A 128 -13.59 -4.64 18.43
CA CYS A 128 -13.09 -3.46 17.71
C CYS A 128 -13.95 -3.16 16.47
N GLY A 129 -13.85 -1.94 15.95
CA GLY A 129 -14.43 -1.58 14.66
C GLY A 129 -13.69 -2.29 13.52
N ILE A 130 -14.42 -2.68 12.48
CA ILE A 130 -13.83 -3.27 11.27
C ILE A 130 -14.35 -2.54 10.06
N GLN A 131 -13.44 -1.92 9.31
CA GLN A 131 -13.71 -1.35 8.00
C GLN A 131 -13.36 -2.39 6.93
N LEU A 132 -14.39 -3.04 6.37
CA LEU A 132 -14.20 -3.99 5.27
C LEU A 132 -14.10 -3.26 3.93
N ILE A 133 -13.05 -3.55 3.17
CA ILE A 133 -12.86 -3.00 1.81
C ILE A 133 -12.87 -4.12 0.76
N PRO A 134 -13.55 -3.94 -0.39
CA PRO A 134 -13.68 -4.99 -1.39
C PRO A 134 -12.45 -5.13 -2.29
N ASP A 135 -11.57 -4.15 -2.34
CA ASP A 135 -10.24 -4.13 -2.99
C ASP A 135 -9.51 -2.88 -2.47
N GLY A 136 -8.29 -2.60 -2.93
CA GLY A 136 -7.67 -1.32 -2.59
C GLY A 136 -6.88 -1.30 -1.30
N ASP A 137 -6.04 -2.30 -1.06
CA ASP A 137 -5.25 -2.32 0.18
C ASP A 137 -4.11 -1.29 0.24
N VAL A 138 -3.67 -0.75 -0.91
CA VAL A 138 -2.80 0.45 -0.94
C VAL A 138 -3.51 1.63 -0.29
N ALA A 139 -4.76 1.89 -0.69
CA ALA A 139 -5.58 2.95 -0.11
C ALA A 139 -5.90 2.66 1.38
N GLY A 140 -6.17 1.39 1.72
CA GLY A 140 -6.43 0.95 3.09
C GLY A 140 -5.24 1.18 4.03
N VAL A 141 -4.02 0.91 3.55
CA VAL A 141 -2.79 1.18 4.31
C VAL A 141 -2.53 2.69 4.39
N ILE A 142 -2.69 3.46 3.32
CA ILE A 142 -2.49 4.92 3.39
C ILE A 142 -3.51 5.58 4.34
N ALA A 143 -4.73 5.03 4.43
CA ALA A 143 -5.76 5.58 5.30
C ALA A 143 -5.33 5.66 6.77
N VAL A 144 -4.50 4.72 7.26
CA VAL A 144 -4.00 4.72 8.65
C VAL A 144 -3.18 5.98 8.99
N THR A 145 -2.71 6.70 7.98
CA THR A 145 -1.90 7.92 8.16
C THR A 145 -2.74 9.19 8.20
N ASN A 146 -4.05 9.10 7.93
CA ASN A 146 -4.97 10.23 7.98
C ASN A 146 -5.98 10.05 9.14
N PRO A 147 -5.87 10.84 10.21
CA PRO A 147 -6.79 10.79 11.36
C PRO A 147 -8.28 10.96 10.99
N GLU A 148 -8.59 11.68 9.90
CA GLU A 148 -9.98 11.90 9.46
C GLU A 148 -10.64 10.62 8.93
N THR A 149 -9.85 9.62 8.51
CA THR A 149 -10.40 8.33 8.06
C THR A 149 -10.89 7.47 9.22
N THR A 150 -10.47 7.78 10.44
CA THR A 150 -10.70 7.02 11.68
C THR A 150 -10.13 5.60 11.69
N ILE A 151 -9.48 5.15 10.61
CA ILE A 151 -8.82 3.84 10.55
C ILE A 151 -7.50 3.93 11.33
N ASP A 152 -7.35 3.06 12.33
CA ASP A 152 -6.17 3.04 13.19
C ASP A 152 -5.10 2.05 12.69
N VAL A 153 -5.55 0.92 12.15
CA VAL A 153 -4.68 -0.20 11.77
C VAL A 153 -5.17 -0.81 10.46
N TYR A 154 -4.24 -1.20 9.59
CA TYR A 154 -4.52 -2.13 8.50
C TYR A 154 -4.01 -3.52 8.87
N MET A 155 -4.83 -4.56 8.66
CA MET A 155 -4.44 -5.96 8.88
C MET A 155 -4.95 -6.86 7.75
N GLY A 156 -4.10 -7.76 7.26
CA GLY A 156 -4.50 -8.85 6.37
C GLY A 156 -3.51 -9.12 5.26
N SER A 157 -3.90 -9.94 4.30
CA SER A 157 -3.08 -10.38 3.18
C SER A 157 -3.57 -9.86 1.82
N GLY A 158 -2.64 -9.41 1.00
CA GLY A 158 -2.86 -8.90 -0.36
C GLY A 158 -1.60 -9.00 -1.21
N GLY A 159 -1.57 -8.44 -2.41
CA GLY A 159 -0.40 -8.60 -3.29
C GLY A 159 0.87 -7.95 -2.70
N ALA A 160 2.00 -8.62 -2.80
CA ALA A 160 3.29 -8.12 -2.32
C ALA A 160 3.76 -6.84 -3.04
N PRO A 161 3.60 -6.70 -4.38
CA PRO A 161 3.84 -5.45 -5.10
C PRO A 161 3.16 -4.22 -4.48
N GLU A 162 1.88 -4.35 -4.15
CA GLU A 162 1.04 -3.33 -3.53
C GLU A 162 1.48 -3.05 -2.10
N GLY A 163 2.01 -4.05 -1.39
CA GLY A 163 2.65 -3.88 -0.09
C GLY A 163 3.86 -2.93 -0.15
N VAL A 164 4.69 -3.04 -1.19
CA VAL A 164 5.83 -2.13 -1.40
C VAL A 164 5.38 -0.72 -1.76
N LEU A 165 4.35 -0.56 -2.60
CA LEU A 165 3.75 0.75 -2.90
C LEU A 165 3.19 1.43 -1.64
N ALA A 166 2.46 0.68 -0.82
CA ALA A 166 1.91 1.15 0.43
C ALA A 166 3.01 1.51 1.45
N ALA A 167 4.05 0.69 1.56
CA ALA A 167 5.23 0.98 2.37
C ALA A 167 5.94 2.27 1.90
N ALA A 168 6.07 2.50 0.59
CA ALA A 168 6.66 3.73 0.07
C ALA A 168 5.83 4.98 0.44
N ALA A 169 4.50 4.88 0.45
CA ALA A 169 3.63 5.95 0.93
C ALA A 169 3.84 6.22 2.44
N LEU A 170 3.80 5.18 3.27
CA LEU A 170 4.06 5.30 4.72
C LEU A 170 5.46 5.84 5.01
N ARG A 171 6.46 5.44 4.22
CA ARG A 171 7.83 5.95 4.35
C ARG A 171 7.90 7.47 4.18
N CYS A 172 6.97 8.07 3.43
CA CYS A 172 6.91 9.50 3.22
C CYS A 172 6.27 10.29 4.37
N VAL A 173 5.32 9.68 5.10
CA VAL A 173 4.51 10.34 6.13
C VAL A 173 4.82 9.88 7.56
N GLY A 174 5.54 8.76 7.70
CA GLY A 174 5.81 8.09 8.96
C GLY A 174 4.73 7.07 9.33
N GLY A 175 5.08 6.20 10.26
CA GLY A 175 4.24 5.08 10.69
C GLY A 175 5.08 3.83 10.86
N GLN A 176 4.42 2.69 10.99
CA GLN A 176 5.06 1.38 11.04
C GLN A 176 4.37 0.46 10.06
N PHE A 177 5.14 -0.37 9.38
CA PHE A 177 4.66 -1.38 8.46
C PHE A 177 5.49 -2.64 8.64
N GLN A 178 4.82 -3.78 8.74
CA GLN A 178 5.44 -5.09 8.63
C GLN A 178 4.80 -5.89 7.49
N GLY A 179 5.67 -6.47 6.66
CA GLY A 179 5.29 -7.33 5.54
C GLY A 179 5.90 -8.72 5.69
N ARG A 180 5.15 -9.80 5.44
CA ARG A 180 5.70 -11.16 5.32
C ARG A 180 5.20 -11.80 4.03
N LEU A 181 6.12 -12.21 3.17
CA LEU A 181 5.77 -12.84 1.88
C LEU A 181 5.14 -14.22 2.10
N LEU A 182 4.11 -14.53 1.31
CA LEU A 182 3.34 -15.76 1.38
C LEU A 182 3.51 -16.55 0.08
N PHE A 183 4.12 -17.73 0.18
CA PHE A 183 4.42 -18.58 -0.96
C PHE A 183 3.49 -19.81 -0.99
N ARG A 184 2.70 -19.92 -2.05
CA ARG A 184 1.66 -20.95 -2.24
C ARG A 184 2.24 -22.28 -2.72
N ASN A 185 3.34 -22.25 -3.45
CA ASN A 185 3.94 -23.43 -4.08
C ASN A 185 5.46 -23.28 -4.21
N ASP A 186 6.13 -24.35 -4.65
CA ASP A 186 7.59 -24.39 -4.77
C ASP A 186 8.12 -23.53 -5.92
N ASP A 187 7.30 -23.27 -6.95
CA ASP A 187 7.65 -22.37 -8.04
C ASP A 187 7.80 -20.92 -7.56
N GLU A 188 6.85 -20.44 -6.74
CA GLU A 188 6.93 -19.13 -6.10
C GLU A 188 8.15 -19.04 -5.17
N ARG A 189 8.44 -20.10 -4.39
CA ARG A 189 9.64 -20.16 -3.54
C ARG A 189 10.93 -20.14 -4.37
N ALA A 190 10.96 -20.81 -5.52
CA ALA A 190 12.10 -20.80 -6.43
C ALA A 190 12.29 -19.41 -7.08
N ARG A 191 11.20 -18.75 -7.48
CA ARG A 191 11.25 -17.36 -7.98
C ARG A 191 11.76 -16.40 -6.91
N ALA A 192 11.31 -16.50 -5.67
CA ALA A 192 11.77 -15.66 -4.57
C ALA A 192 13.29 -15.72 -4.39
N ARG A 193 13.88 -16.93 -4.43
CA ARG A 193 15.33 -17.12 -4.36
C ARG A 193 16.09 -16.49 -5.52
N LYS A 194 15.54 -16.50 -6.75
CA LYS A 194 16.13 -15.80 -7.90
C LYS A 194 16.20 -14.29 -7.69
N TRP A 195 15.28 -13.74 -6.90
CA TRP A 195 15.25 -12.33 -6.51
C TRP A 195 16.04 -12.03 -5.23
N GLY A 196 16.81 -13.00 -4.71
CA GLY A 196 17.67 -12.81 -3.53
C GLY A 196 16.94 -12.94 -2.19
N ILE A 197 15.72 -13.50 -2.19
CA ILE A 197 14.97 -13.79 -0.96
C ILE A 197 15.35 -15.18 -0.47
N GLU A 198 16.23 -15.24 0.53
CA GLU A 198 16.71 -16.50 1.11
C GLU A 198 15.82 -17.00 2.26
N ASP A 199 15.48 -16.10 3.19
CA ASP A 199 14.55 -16.39 4.28
C ASP A 199 13.10 -16.12 3.84
N LEU A 200 12.38 -17.21 3.58
CA LEU A 200 11.00 -17.17 3.12
C LEU A 200 9.99 -16.81 4.22
N ASN A 201 10.41 -16.80 5.49
CA ASN A 201 9.57 -16.44 6.63
C ASN A 201 9.90 -15.05 7.18
N LYS A 202 10.83 -14.34 6.52
CA LYS A 202 11.27 -13.02 6.95
C LYS A 202 10.09 -12.06 7.08
N ILE A 203 10.04 -11.38 8.22
CA ILE A 203 9.23 -10.17 8.40
C ILE A 203 10.10 -8.99 7.96
N TYR A 204 9.61 -8.25 6.98
CA TYR A 204 10.22 -7.05 6.45
C TYR A 204 9.64 -5.84 7.18
N GLU A 205 10.52 -5.01 7.74
CA GLU A 205 10.13 -3.71 8.28
C GLU A 205 9.90 -2.68 7.16
N LEU A 206 9.27 -1.55 7.49
CA LEU A 206 8.99 -0.45 6.57
C LEU A 206 10.21 -0.05 5.74
N GLU A 207 11.36 0.17 6.40
CA GLU A 207 12.61 0.58 5.78
C GLU A 207 13.27 -0.52 4.94
N GLU A 208 12.85 -1.77 5.07
CA GLU A 208 13.34 -2.86 4.21
C GLU A 208 12.51 -3.00 2.92
N LEU A 209 11.23 -2.61 2.98
CA LEU A 209 10.33 -2.54 1.83
C LEU A 209 10.60 -1.28 0.99
N ALA A 210 10.82 -0.14 1.65
CA ALA A 210 11.09 1.15 1.02
C ALA A 210 12.09 1.98 1.85
N LYS A 211 13.31 2.15 1.35
CA LYS A 211 14.40 2.93 1.99
C LYS A 211 14.76 4.20 1.24
N GLY A 212 15.58 5.03 1.88
CA GLY A 212 16.12 6.24 1.26
C GLY A 212 15.07 7.31 0.99
N ASP A 213 15.33 8.16 -0.01
CA ASP A 213 14.40 9.19 -0.47
C ASP A 213 13.36 8.58 -1.42
N CYS A 214 12.20 8.24 -0.87
CA CYS A 214 11.04 7.77 -1.62
C CYS A 214 10.15 8.93 -2.03
N ILE A 215 9.60 8.85 -3.25
CA ILE A 215 8.51 9.68 -3.74
C ILE A 215 7.33 8.76 -3.98
N PHE A 216 6.15 9.15 -3.48
CA PHE A 216 4.90 8.45 -3.73
C PHE A 216 3.93 9.41 -4.42
N ALA A 217 3.20 8.93 -5.42
CA ALA A 217 2.15 9.67 -6.09
C ALA A 217 0.94 8.77 -6.32
N ALA A 218 -0.25 9.28 -6.03
CA ALA A 218 -1.51 8.62 -6.34
C ALA A 218 -2.52 9.63 -6.89
N THR A 219 -3.39 9.17 -7.80
CA THR A 219 -4.51 9.95 -8.35
C THR A 219 -5.80 9.13 -8.27
N GLY A 220 -6.89 9.77 -7.84
CA GLY A 220 -8.21 9.15 -7.78
C GLY A 220 -8.76 8.85 -9.18
N VAL A 221 -9.10 7.58 -9.44
CA VAL A 221 -9.82 7.16 -10.64
C VAL A 221 -11.32 7.22 -10.37
N THR A 222 -11.77 6.53 -9.31
CA THR A 222 -13.14 6.62 -8.77
C THR A 222 -13.14 7.35 -7.43
N ASP A 223 -14.29 7.90 -7.01
CA ASP A 223 -14.40 8.59 -5.72
C ASP A 223 -14.03 7.64 -4.59
N GLY A 224 -13.12 8.06 -3.71
CA GLY A 224 -12.64 7.27 -2.59
C GLY A 224 -12.43 8.06 -1.31
N SER A 225 -12.05 7.36 -0.25
CA SER A 225 -11.77 7.94 1.07
C SER A 225 -10.50 8.80 1.09
N LEU A 226 -9.57 8.56 0.15
CA LEU A 226 -8.32 9.30 0.05
C LEU A 226 -8.38 10.43 -0.99
N LEU A 227 -8.92 10.14 -2.18
CA LEU A 227 -8.92 11.05 -3.32
C LEU A 227 -10.28 11.00 -4.03
N HIS A 228 -10.74 12.15 -4.50
CA HIS A 228 -11.86 12.21 -5.43
C HIS A 228 -11.48 11.63 -6.80
N GLY A 229 -12.43 10.94 -7.41
CA GLY A 229 -12.28 10.36 -8.73
C GLY A 229 -12.28 11.42 -9.82
N VAL A 230 -11.96 10.99 -11.04
CA VAL A 230 -11.99 11.88 -12.21
C VAL A 230 -13.43 12.32 -12.49
N LYS A 231 -13.67 13.63 -12.61
CA LYS A 231 -15.00 14.17 -12.95
C LYS A 231 -14.95 14.94 -14.25
N ARG A 232 -15.94 14.71 -15.10
CA ARG A 232 -16.19 15.51 -16.30
C ARG A 232 -17.27 16.54 -16.01
N LEU A 233 -16.93 17.82 -16.11
CA LEU A 233 -17.83 18.93 -15.87
C LEU A 233 -18.67 19.23 -17.12
N ARG A 234 -19.80 19.93 -16.93
CA ARG A 234 -20.75 20.26 -18.02
C ARG A 234 -20.13 21.11 -19.14
N ASP A 235 -19.15 21.94 -18.80
CA ASP A 235 -18.42 22.79 -19.74
C ASP A 235 -17.26 22.06 -20.46
N GLY A 236 -17.15 20.74 -20.27
CA GLY A 236 -16.18 19.91 -20.95
C GLY A 236 -14.82 19.81 -20.26
N ARG A 237 -14.59 20.53 -19.15
CA ARG A 237 -13.40 20.37 -18.31
C ARG A 237 -13.38 19.02 -17.61
N MET A 238 -12.19 18.52 -17.30
CA MET A 238 -12.01 17.36 -16.40
C MET A 238 -11.29 17.79 -15.13
N THR A 239 -11.66 17.22 -13.99
CA THR A 239 -10.95 17.43 -12.73
C THR A 239 -10.32 16.14 -12.24
N THR A 240 -9.15 16.26 -11.62
CA THR A 240 -8.46 15.16 -10.94
C THR A 240 -8.04 15.61 -9.54
N GLU A 241 -7.96 14.67 -8.61
CA GLU A 241 -7.34 14.91 -7.31
C GLU A 241 -6.21 13.91 -7.11
N SER A 242 -5.05 14.43 -6.74
CA SER A 242 -3.83 13.65 -6.56
C SER A 242 -3.17 14.00 -5.23
N VAL A 243 -2.41 13.06 -4.70
CA VAL A 243 -1.47 13.30 -3.60
C VAL A 243 -0.05 12.96 -4.07
N VAL A 244 0.91 13.80 -3.71
CA VAL A 244 2.34 13.58 -3.94
C VAL A 244 3.09 13.75 -2.64
N MET A 245 3.88 12.77 -2.25
CA MET A 245 4.60 12.71 -0.99
C MET A 245 6.09 12.47 -1.25
N ARG A 246 6.96 13.02 -0.38
CA ARG A 246 8.41 12.79 -0.48
C ARG A 246 9.07 12.63 0.88
N ALA A 247 9.72 11.48 1.08
CA ALA A 247 10.31 11.06 2.33
C ALA A 247 11.42 11.99 2.86
N SER A 248 12.36 12.45 2.02
CA SER A 248 13.44 13.33 2.47
C SER A 248 12.98 14.68 3.00
N THR A 249 11.84 15.17 2.51
CA THR A 249 11.31 16.49 2.86
C THR A 249 10.13 16.43 3.84
N GLY A 250 9.57 15.24 4.08
CA GLY A 250 8.31 15.05 4.79
C GLY A 250 7.11 15.78 4.16
N THR A 251 7.25 16.29 2.93
CA THR A 251 6.22 17.11 2.30
C THR A 251 5.13 16.23 1.71
N VAL A 252 3.88 16.52 2.06
CA VAL A 252 2.67 15.98 1.44
C VAL A 252 1.97 17.09 0.68
N ARG A 253 1.71 16.88 -0.61
CA ARG A 253 1.02 17.84 -1.49
C ARG A 253 -0.26 17.23 -2.00
N TRP A 254 -1.36 17.88 -1.70
CA TRP A 254 -2.66 17.60 -2.30
C TRP A 254 -2.83 18.51 -3.51
N VAL A 255 -3.08 17.92 -4.67
CA VAL A 255 -3.12 18.62 -5.96
C VAL A 255 -4.49 18.41 -6.59
N LYS A 256 -5.25 19.49 -6.73
CA LYS A 256 -6.50 19.52 -7.51
C LYS A 256 -6.19 20.06 -8.89
N GLY A 257 -6.34 19.22 -9.90
CA GLY A 257 -6.12 19.55 -11.30
C GLY A 257 -7.42 19.90 -12.00
N GLU A 258 -7.38 20.93 -12.84
CA GLU A 258 -8.42 21.24 -13.83
C GLU A 258 -7.79 21.18 -15.22
N HIS A 259 -8.32 20.31 -16.06
CA HIS A 259 -7.80 20.02 -17.40
C HIS A 259 -8.76 20.62 -18.43
N ARG A 260 -8.25 21.58 -19.20
CA ARG A 260 -8.97 22.25 -20.30
C ARG A 260 -8.54 21.63 -21.63
N LYS A 261 -9.47 21.58 -22.58
CA LYS A 261 -9.14 21.24 -23.97
C LYS A 261 -8.40 22.37 -24.67
#